data_AF-A0A345UY53-F1
#
_entry.id   AF-A0A345UY53-F1
#
_cell.length_a   1.000
_cell.length_b   1.000
_cell.length_c   1.000
_cell.angle_alpha   90.00
_cell.angle_beta   90.00
_cell.angle_gamma   90.00
#
_symmetry.space_group_name_H-M   'P 1'
#
loop_
_entity.id
_entity.type
_entity.pdbx_description
1 polymer ?
#
loop_
_entity_poly.entity_id
_entity_poly.type
_entity_poly.pdbx_seq_one_letter_code
_entity_poly.pdbx_strand_id
1 'polypeptide(L)' 'MSLLLSPYYSDFESEEEAESYDRWFRAKVQAALDDPSPGIPHEEAMMRLDQLLEERRKNRRAAA' A
#
# COMPACT_ATOMS: atom_id res chain seq x y z
N MET A 1 -5.32 13.08 21.29
CA MET A 1 -5.39 13.85 20.03
C MET A 1 -6.23 13.01 19.08
N SER A 2 -7.29 13.57 18.49
CA SER A 2 -8.12 12.84 17.52
C SER A 2 -7.45 12.90 16.14
N LEU A 3 -7.41 11.76 15.45
CA LEU A 3 -6.83 11.59 14.12
C LEU A 3 -7.61 12.37 13.07
N LEU A 4 -8.93 12.51 13.22
CA LEU A 4 -9.75 13.28 12.27
C LEU A 4 -9.39 14.78 12.20
N LEU A 5 -8.70 15.33 13.22
CA LEU A 5 -8.15 16.70 13.17
C LEU A 5 -6.84 16.82 12.38
N SER A 6 -6.25 15.69 11.99
CA SER A 6 -5.06 15.66 11.15
C SER A 6 -5.45 15.77 9.67
N PRO A 7 -4.78 16.63 8.88
CA PRO A 7 -5.00 16.71 7.44
C PRO A 7 -4.83 15.37 6.71
N TYR A 8 -4.08 14.43 7.28
CA TYR A 8 -3.80 13.12 6.68
C TYR A 8 -4.93 12.09 6.89
N TYR A 9 -5.82 12.31 7.87
CA TYR A 9 -6.92 11.40 8.18
C TYR A 9 -8.29 12.08 8.09
N SER A 10 -8.34 13.29 7.50
CA SER A 10 -9.58 14.04 7.26
C SER A 10 -10.55 13.31 6.30
N ASP A 11 -10.03 12.39 5.49
CA ASP A 11 -10.82 11.65 4.49
C ASP A 11 -11.56 10.44 5.09
N PHE A 12 -11.31 10.07 6.36
CA PHE A 12 -11.98 8.95 7.01
C PHE A 12 -13.33 9.35 7.59
N GLU A 13 -14.31 8.44 7.52
CA GLU A 13 -15.69 8.72 7.93
C GLU A 13 -15.84 8.67 9.46
N SER A 14 -14.93 8.00 10.16
CA SER A 14 -14.95 7.89 11.62
C SER A 14 -13.56 7.82 12.25
N GLU A 15 -13.49 8.18 13.53
CA GLU A 15 -12.27 8.09 14.32
C GLU A 15 -11.81 6.62 14.44
N GLU A 16 -12.75 5.69 14.61
CA GLU A 16 -12.45 4.26 14.71
C GLU A 16 -11.81 3.72 13.42
N GLU A 17 -12.31 4.16 12.26
CA GLU A 17 -11.74 3.81 10.95
C GLU A 17 -10.33 4.40 10.79
N ALA A 18 -10.14 5.67 11.12
CA ALA A 18 -8.85 6.35 11.06
C ALA A 18 -7.81 5.66 11.97
N GLU A 19 -8.21 5.28 13.19
CA GLU A 19 -7.34 4.56 14.12
C GLU A 19 -7.04 3.14 13.66
N SER A 20 -8.03 2.43 13.10
CA SER A 20 -7.84 1.10 12.53
C SER A 20 -6.85 1.13 11.37
N TYR A 21 -6.99 2.12 10.47
CA TYR A 21 -6.07 2.35 9.38
C TYR A 21 -4.66 2.70 9.88
N ASP A 22 -4.53 3.62 10.84
CA ASP A 22 -3.22 4.01 11.39
C ASP A 22 -2.49 2.81 12.00
N ARG A 23 -3.17 1.99 12.81
CA ARG A 23 -2.58 0.78 13.40
C ARG A 23 -2.11 -0.20 12.33
N TRP A 24 -2.95 -0.48 11.34
CA TRP A 24 -2.59 -1.36 10.23
C TRP A 24 -1.41 -0.80 9.41
N PHE A 25 -1.44 0.50 9.10
CA PHE A 25 -0.42 1.15 8.28
C PHE A 25 0.94 1.12 8.97
N ARG A 26 0.99 1.45 10.26
CA ARG A 26 2.22 1.36 11.07
C ARG A 26 2.75 -0.06 11.15
N ALA A 27 1.88 -1.05 11.39
CA ALA A 27 2.29 -2.45 11.43
C ALA A 27 2.85 -2.90 10.08
N LYS A 28 2.24 -2.49 8.96
CA LYS A 28 2.71 -2.81 7.61
C LYS A 28 4.06 -2.16 7.29
N VAL A 29 4.24 -0.90 7.68
CA VAL A 29 5.51 -0.19 7.50
C VAL A 29 6.61 -0.83 8.35
N GLN A 30 6.31 -1.15 9.61
CA GLN A 30 7.28 -1.81 10.49
C GLN A 30 7.70 -3.17 9.92
N ALA A 31 6.76 -3.98 9.46
CA ALA A 31 7.08 -5.26 8.82
C ALA A 31 7.97 -5.12 7.58
N ALA A 32 7.81 -4.04 6.80
CA ALA A 32 8.67 -3.75 5.65
C ALA A 32 10.07 -3.23 6.06
N LEU A 33 10.17 -2.50 7.17
CA LEU A 33 11.45 -2.06 7.74
C LEU A 33 12.22 -3.22 8.39
N ASP A 34 11.51 -4.17 8.98
CA ASP A 34 12.07 -5.36 9.62
C ASP A 34 12.49 -6.43 8.58
N ASP A 35 12.09 -6.29 7.32
CA ASP A 35 12.51 -7.18 6.24
C ASP A 35 14.01 -6.99 5.95
N PRO A 36 14.86 -8.02 6.14
CA PRO A 36 16.29 -7.91 5.92
C PRO A 36 16.68 -7.91 4.43
N SER A 37 15.71 -8.09 3.52
CA SER A 37 15.96 -8.14 2.08
C SER A 37 16.54 -6.81 1.58
N PRO A 38 17.54 -6.84 0.68
CA PRO A 38 18.06 -5.62 0.10
C PRO A 38 16.98 -4.94 -0.74
N GLY A 39 16.96 -3.61 -0.70
CA GLY A 39 16.15 -2.82 -1.62
C GLY A 39 16.52 -3.13 -3.08
N ILE A 40 15.52 -3.08 -3.96
CA ILE A 40 15.73 -3.26 -5.40
C ILE A 40 15.98 -1.91 -6.08
N PRO A 41 16.79 -1.86 -7.16
CA PRO A 41 16.94 -0.66 -7.98
C PRO A 41 15.60 -0.19 -8.56
N HIS A 42 15.49 1.11 -8.80
CA HIS A 42 14.28 1.71 -9.36
C HIS A 42 13.85 1.06 -10.70
N GLU A 43 14.81 0.85 -11.62
CA GLU A 43 14.53 0.23 -12.92
C GLU A 43 13.94 -1.17 -12.78
N GLU A 44 14.47 -1.97 -11.84
CA GLU A 44 13.96 -3.30 -11.56
C GLU A 44 12.56 -3.26 -10.95
N ALA A 45 12.29 -2.30 -10.06
CA ALA A 45 10.96 -2.11 -9.47
C ALA A 45 9.91 -1.77 -10.55
N MET A 46 10.25 -0.89 -11.49
CA MET A 46 9.36 -0.52 -12.59
C MET A 46 9.12 -1.68 -13.54
N MET A 47 10.16 -2.44 -13.89
CA MET A 47 10.02 -3.65 -14.72
C MET A 47 9.06 -4.67 -14.08
N ARG A 48 9.23 -4.95 -12.78
CA ARG A 48 8.34 -5.87 -12.05
C ARG A 48 6.90 -5.37 -12.01
N LEU A 49 6.70 -4.06 -11.85
CA LEU A 49 5.37 -3.44 -11.86
C LEU A 49 4.70 -3.58 -13.23
N ASP A 50 5.42 -3.30 -14.32
CA ASP A 50 4.89 -3.39 -15.69
C ASP A 50 4.47 -4.83 -16.02
N GLN A 51 5.30 -5.81 -15.67
CA GLN A 51 4.98 -7.23 -15.83
C GLN A 51 3.68 -7.62 -15.11
N LEU A 52 3.55 -7.21 -13.84
CA LEU A 52 2.35 -7.46 -13.04
C LEU A 52 1.09 -6.84 -13.68
N LEU A 53 1.19 -5.62 -14.21
CA LEU A 53 0.08 -4.94 -14.86
C LEU A 53 -0.31 -5.62 -16.18
N GLU A 54 0.66 -6.07 -16.96
CA GLU A 54 0.39 -6.82 -18.20
C GLU A 54 -0.31 -8.15 -17.92
N GLU A 55 0.14 -8.90 -16.92
CA GLU A 55 -0.49 -10.16 -16.51
C GLU A 55 -1.95 -9.93 -16.10
N ARG A 56 -2.20 -8.92 -15.26
CA ARG A 56 -3.57 -8.57 -14.85
C ARG A 56 -4.46 -8.17 -16.04
N ARG A 57 -3.91 -7.43 -17.01
CA ARG A 57 -4.63 -7.04 -18.24
C ARG A 57 -4.95 -8.26 -19.11
N LYS A 58 -4.00 -9.19 -19.29
CA LYS A 58 -4.21 -10.43 -20.03
C LYS A 58 -5.30 -11.27 -19.37
N ASN A 59 -5.23 -11.45 -18.05
CA ASN A 59 -6.21 -12.21 -17.29
C ASN A 59 -7.62 -11.61 -17.40
N ARG A 60 -7.74 -10.28 -17.32
CA ARG A 60 -9.05 -9.60 -17.50
C ARG A 60 -9.61 -9.79 -18.90
N ARG A 61 -8.76 -9.76 -19.94
CA ARG A 61 -9.19 -9.99 -21.33
C ARG A 61 -9.59 -11.44 -21.59
N ALA A 62 -8.93 -12.40 -20.96
CA ALA A 62 -9.27 -13.82 -21.08
C ALA A 62 -10.56 -14.19 -20.34
N ALA A 63 -10.93 -13.40 -19.33
CA ALA A 63 -12.17 -13.58 -18.56
C ALA A 63 -13.38 -12.82 -19.15
N ALA A 64 -13.19 -12.07 -20.23
CA ALA A 64 -14.23 -11.33 -20.95
C ALA A 64 -14.61 -12.07 -22.24
#